data_AF-A0AAE0U6Q5-F1
#
_entry.id   AF-A0AAE0U6Q5-F1
#
_cell.length_a   1.000
_cell.length_b   1.000
_cell.length_c   1.000
_cell.angle_alpha   90.00
_cell.angle_beta   90.00
_cell.angle_gamma   90.00
#
_symmetry.space_group_name_H-M   'P 1'
#
loop_
_entity.id
_entity.type
_entity.pdbx_description
1 polymer ?
#
loop_
_entity_poly.entity_id
_entity_poly.type
_entity_poly.pdbx_seq_one_letter_code
_entity_poly.pdbx_strand_id
1 'polypeptide(L)'
;MSLTMTTEPPKFSPTEEPLDRVGINMVIRQDPFCITLDAAALLAVSILLVVGMHFMELFVLEVMIILVPIMLLVHNDYLNFLKLGPGGTPPTPRGYARLTWYRLFTLRDCFTPPPRDASQIPTAGILTQRPLPYRPGPRPNVAGLAPQRQLNQHGSLHAYNRLRAALEALSARTPQKFVTATSCLEKHGFALFARHPLNVCGNGEICHLHTSDRSMHMNLHPDDIKEVLEKGWGQRHPLAFGKGWIQHGPVPTTFTMIYAPRDESDMRITCRIIEAAIWYTTAEQVEIPPGDEL
;
A
#
# COMPACT_ATOMS: atom_id res chain seq x y z
N MET A 1 -14.37 25.49 75.34
CA MET A 1 -15.51 25.73 74.43
C MET A 1 -15.20 27.00 73.64
N SER A 2 -14.59 26.86 72.46
CA SER A 2 -14.67 27.82 71.34
C SER A 2 -13.92 27.21 70.16
N LEU A 3 -14.64 27.00 69.06
CA LEU A 3 -14.15 26.40 67.81
C LEU A 3 -13.36 27.43 67.01
N THR A 4 -12.17 27.04 66.56
CA THR A 4 -11.41 27.79 65.53
C THR A 4 -11.42 26.96 64.26
N MET A 5 -12.14 27.45 63.23
CA MET A 5 -12.10 26.87 61.89
C MET A 5 -10.80 27.28 61.19
N THR A 6 -9.99 26.30 60.80
CA THR A 6 -8.86 26.47 59.88
C THR A 6 -9.29 25.98 58.50
N THR A 7 -9.25 26.88 57.52
CA THR A 7 -9.52 26.60 56.10
C THR A 7 -8.34 25.85 55.46
N GLU A 8 -8.64 24.73 54.80
CA GLU A 8 -7.68 23.95 54.00
C GLU A 8 -7.30 24.67 52.69
N PRO A 9 -6.04 24.60 52.23
CA PRO A 9 -5.65 25.01 50.88
C PRO A 9 -6.00 23.94 49.81
N PRO A 10 -6.14 24.34 48.54
CA PRO A 10 -6.74 23.51 47.50
C PRO A 10 -5.86 22.33 47.06
N LYS A 11 -6.51 21.20 46.76
CA LYS A 11 -5.92 19.96 46.24
C LYS A 11 -5.26 20.20 44.88
N PHE A 12 -3.97 19.90 44.80
CA PHE A 12 -3.22 19.77 43.54
C PHE A 12 -3.59 18.44 42.89
N SER A 13 -4.29 18.49 41.75
CA SER A 13 -4.54 17.32 40.89
C SER A 13 -3.30 17.06 40.01
N PRO A 14 -2.69 15.87 40.04
CA PRO A 14 -1.60 15.57 39.13
C PRO A 14 -2.13 15.49 37.70
N THR A 15 -1.44 16.18 36.81
CA THR A 15 -1.64 16.24 35.37
C THR A 15 -1.50 14.82 34.81
N GLU A 16 -2.55 14.29 34.18
CA GLU A 16 -2.47 13.04 33.43
C GLU A 16 -1.56 13.26 32.22
N GLU A 17 -0.36 12.70 32.25
CA GLU A 17 0.44 12.49 31.05
C GLU A 17 -0.33 11.55 30.11
N PRO A 18 -0.43 11.86 28.80
CA PRO A 18 -1.09 10.97 27.87
C PRO A 18 -0.26 9.69 27.76
N LEU A 19 -0.82 8.60 28.27
CA LEU A 19 -0.30 7.25 28.17
C LEU A 19 0.14 6.97 26.73
N ASP A 20 1.45 6.85 26.53
CA ASP A 20 2.07 6.38 25.30
C ASP A 20 1.34 5.13 24.82
N ARG A 21 0.51 5.27 23.79
CA ARG A 21 -0.05 4.13 23.08
C ARG A 21 1.14 3.45 22.41
N VAL A 22 1.65 2.41 23.05
CA VAL A 22 2.59 1.45 22.47
C VAL A 22 2.11 1.14 21.06
N GLY A 23 2.80 1.73 20.08
CA GLY A 23 2.50 1.51 18.68
C GLY A 23 2.81 0.05 18.40
N ILE A 24 1.76 -0.77 18.32
CA ILE A 24 1.91 -2.15 17.85
C ILE A 24 2.35 -2.03 16.39
N ASN A 25 3.65 -2.12 16.15
CA ASN A 25 4.22 -2.29 14.82
C ASN A 25 3.78 -3.67 14.34
N MET A 26 2.62 -3.72 13.69
CA MET A 26 2.09 -4.95 13.12
C MET A 26 2.90 -5.26 11.87
N VAL A 27 3.97 -6.04 12.04
CA VAL A 27 4.82 -6.49 10.93
C VAL A 27 4.01 -7.45 10.07
N ILE A 28 3.67 -7.03 8.84
CA ILE A 28 3.00 -7.88 7.86
C ILE A 28 4.00 -8.94 7.41
N ARG A 29 3.73 -10.20 7.74
CA ARG A 29 4.53 -11.35 7.35
C ARG A 29 3.88 -12.09 6.19
N GLN A 30 4.71 -12.53 5.25
CA GLN A 30 4.32 -13.45 4.19
C GLN A 30 5.08 -14.76 4.41
N ASP A 31 4.36 -15.88 4.49
CA ASP A 31 4.99 -17.17 4.72
C ASP A 31 5.30 -17.84 3.38
N PRO A 32 6.58 -18.13 3.10
CA PRO A 32 6.95 -18.81 1.88
C PRO A 32 6.28 -20.18 1.84
N PHE A 33 5.84 -20.60 0.66
CA PHE A 33 5.34 -21.95 0.51
C PHE A 33 6.53 -22.93 0.60
N CYS A 34 6.59 -23.68 1.69
CA CYS A 34 7.55 -24.74 1.90
C CYS A 34 6.83 -26.02 2.33
N ILE A 35 7.11 -27.13 1.66
CA ILE A 35 6.71 -28.46 2.11
C ILE A 35 7.97 -29.13 2.65
N THR A 36 8.02 -29.37 3.96
CA THR A 36 9.07 -30.16 4.60
C THR A 36 8.50 -31.51 4.99
N LEU A 37 9.04 -32.59 4.43
CA LEU A 37 8.70 -33.97 4.81
C LEU A 37 9.77 -34.48 5.77
N ASP A 38 9.43 -34.63 7.04
CA ASP A 38 10.29 -35.35 7.98
C ASP A 38 10.24 -36.87 7.69
N ALA A 39 11.06 -37.66 8.41
CA ALA A 39 11.15 -39.09 8.17
C ALA A 39 9.81 -39.82 8.33
N ALA A 40 8.97 -39.39 9.28
CA ALA A 40 7.67 -39.99 9.52
C ALA A 40 6.66 -39.62 8.42
N ALA A 41 6.63 -38.35 8.01
CA ALA A 41 5.79 -37.86 6.93
C ALA A 41 6.19 -38.50 5.58
N LEU A 42 7.49 -38.63 5.31
CA LEU A 42 7.99 -39.30 4.11
C LEU A 42 7.58 -40.78 4.08
N LEU A 43 7.72 -41.48 5.21
CA LEU A 43 7.27 -42.87 5.33
C LEU A 43 5.75 -42.99 5.13
N ALA A 44 4.96 -42.11 5.75
CA ALA A 44 3.51 -42.12 5.62
C ALA A 44 3.07 -41.86 4.16
N VAL A 45 3.65 -40.86 3.49
CA VAL A 45 3.37 -40.56 2.07
C VAL A 45 3.77 -41.74 1.18
N SER A 46 4.90 -42.40 1.45
CA SER A 46 5.36 -43.57 0.69
C SER A 46 4.40 -44.75 0.85
N ILE A 47 3.97 -45.04 2.08
CA ILE A 47 2.98 -46.10 2.35
C ILE A 47 1.66 -45.78 1.65
N LEU A 48 1.18 -44.53 1.76
CA LEU A 48 -0.08 -44.11 1.16
C LEU A 48 -0.03 -44.19 -0.38
N LEU A 49 1.11 -43.86 -1.00
CA LEU A 49 1.33 -44.04 -2.43
C LEU A 49 1.29 -45.52 -2.84
N VAL A 50 1.99 -46.40 -2.11
CA VAL A 50 1.99 -47.85 -2.40
C VAL A 50 0.60 -48.45 -2.24
N VAL A 51 -0.11 -48.14 -1.17
CA VAL A 51 -1.50 -48.55 -0.97
C VAL A 51 -2.37 -47.99 -2.10
N GLY A 52 -2.23 -46.70 -2.44
CA GLY A 52 -2.95 -46.08 -3.54
C GLY A 52 -2.75 -46.81 -4.87
N MET A 53 -1.52 -47.19 -5.22
CA MET A 53 -1.20 -47.92 -6.46
C MET A 53 -1.88 -49.28 -6.55
N HIS A 54 -2.16 -49.93 -5.43
CA HIS A 54 -2.79 -51.26 -5.41
C HIS A 54 -4.31 -51.23 -5.31
N PHE A 55 -4.88 -50.20 -4.69
CA PHE A 55 -6.30 -50.16 -4.33
C PHE A 55 -7.11 -49.07 -5.03
N MET A 56 -6.47 -48.14 -5.73
CA MET A 56 -7.15 -47.06 -6.46
C MET A 56 -6.96 -47.20 -7.98
N GLU A 57 -7.90 -46.66 -8.75
CA GLU A 57 -7.71 -46.49 -10.18
C GLU A 57 -6.55 -45.52 -10.45
N LEU A 58 -5.74 -45.83 -11.47
CA LEU A 58 -4.55 -45.06 -11.83
C LEU A 58 -4.84 -43.56 -12.00
N PHE A 59 -5.91 -43.24 -12.74
CA PHE A 59 -6.30 -41.85 -12.98
C PHE A 59 -6.66 -41.09 -11.70
N VAL A 60 -7.35 -41.74 -10.75
CA VAL A 60 -7.72 -41.13 -9.46
C VAL A 60 -6.47 -40.84 -8.63
N LEU A 61 -5.55 -41.80 -8.57
CA LEU A 61 -4.28 -41.64 -7.85
C LEU A 61 -3.44 -40.51 -8.43
N GLU A 62 -3.28 -40.44 -9.75
CA GLU A 62 -2.55 -39.37 -10.45
C GLU A 62 -3.14 -37.99 -10.15
N VAL A 63 -4.47 -37.86 -10.21
CA VAL A 63 -5.16 -36.61 -9.86
C VAL A 63 -4.91 -36.23 -8.42
N MET A 64 -4.95 -37.17 -7.46
CA MET A 64 -4.69 -36.86 -6.05
C MET A 64 -3.25 -36.39 -5.80
N ILE A 65 -2.26 -37.03 -6.42
CA ILE A 65 -0.85 -36.67 -6.29
C ILE A 65 -0.61 -35.23 -6.74
N ILE A 66 -1.28 -34.79 -7.81
CA ILE A 66 -1.16 -33.42 -8.33
C ILE A 66 -2.01 -32.44 -7.51
N LEU A 67 -3.23 -32.81 -7.15
CA LEU A 67 -4.19 -31.92 -6.51
C LEU A 67 -3.76 -31.55 -5.09
N VAL A 68 -3.17 -32.47 -4.32
CA VAL A 68 -2.79 -32.20 -2.92
C VAL A 68 -1.78 -31.05 -2.79
N PRO A 69 -0.62 -31.04 -3.48
CA PRO A 69 0.31 -29.91 -3.45
C PRO A 69 -0.32 -28.60 -3.95
N ILE A 70 -1.17 -28.65 -4.99
CA ILE A 70 -1.86 -27.47 -5.51
C ILE A 70 -2.81 -26.89 -4.45
N MET A 71 -3.57 -27.74 -3.75
CA MET A 71 -4.47 -27.31 -2.68
C MET A 71 -3.71 -26.68 -1.52
N LEU A 72 -2.57 -27.26 -1.13
CA LEU A 72 -1.71 -26.69 -0.09
C LEU A 72 -1.12 -25.33 -0.52
N LEU A 73 -0.69 -25.20 -1.78
CA LEU A 73 -0.19 -23.95 -2.34
C LEU A 73 -1.28 -22.86 -2.33
N VAL A 74 -2.48 -23.19 -2.83
CA VAL A 74 -3.63 -22.28 -2.84
C VAL A 74 -4.04 -21.89 -1.42
N HIS A 75 -4.04 -22.83 -0.49
CA HIS A 75 -4.35 -22.56 0.91
C HIS A 75 -3.33 -21.59 1.53
N ASN A 76 -2.04 -21.84 1.36
CA ASN A 76 -0.99 -20.96 1.86
C ASN A 76 -1.07 -19.55 1.24
N ASP A 77 -1.25 -19.46 -0.07
CA ASP A 77 -1.39 -18.18 -0.77
C ASP A 77 -2.65 -17.42 -0.33
N TYR A 78 -3.77 -18.12 -0.08
CA TYR A 78 -4.98 -17.53 0.47
C TYR A 78 -4.75 -16.99 1.88
N LEU A 79 -4.07 -17.74 2.77
CA LEU A 79 -3.73 -17.25 4.11
C LEU A 79 -2.80 -16.01 4.04
N ASN A 80 -1.84 -16.01 3.12
CA ASN A 80 -0.98 -14.86 2.88
C ASN A 80 -1.76 -13.65 2.36
N PHE A 81 -2.76 -13.84 1.51
CA PHE A 81 -3.70 -12.80 1.10
C PHE A 81 -4.46 -12.22 2.30
N LEU A 82 -4.96 -13.06 3.21
CA LEU A 82 -5.63 -12.58 4.43
C LEU A 82 -4.69 -11.79 5.35
N LYS A 83 -3.42 -12.19 5.48
CA LYS A 83 -2.41 -11.50 6.31
C LYS A 83 -2.09 -10.08 5.87
N LEU A 84 -2.32 -9.74 4.59
CA LEU A 84 -2.14 -8.37 4.09
C LEU A 84 -3.17 -7.39 4.68
N GLY A 85 -4.23 -7.90 5.32
CA GLY A 85 -5.28 -7.13 5.97
C GLY A 85 -6.39 -6.69 5.01
N PRO A 86 -7.27 -5.77 5.44
CA PRO A 86 -8.32 -5.23 4.60
C PRO A 86 -7.73 -4.34 3.49
N GLY A 87 -8.46 -4.17 2.39
CA GLY A 87 -8.13 -3.24 1.31
C GLY A 87 -9.24 -3.16 0.28
N GLY A 88 -8.93 -2.68 -0.93
CA GLY A 88 -9.94 -2.53 -2.00
C GLY A 88 -10.68 -3.84 -2.37
N THR A 89 -10.00 -4.98 -2.29
CA THR A 89 -10.60 -6.32 -2.47
C THR A 89 -10.97 -6.92 -1.11
N PRO A 90 -12.21 -7.38 -0.92
CA PRO A 90 -12.61 -8.00 0.34
C PRO A 90 -11.82 -9.29 0.64
N PRO A 91 -11.44 -9.53 1.92
CA PRO A 91 -10.70 -10.72 2.36
C PRO A 91 -11.61 -11.97 2.39
N THR A 92 -12.08 -12.38 1.22
CA THR A 92 -13.02 -13.49 1.01
C THR A 92 -12.50 -14.41 -0.07
N PRO A 93 -12.94 -15.69 -0.14
CA PRO A 93 -12.53 -16.61 -1.20
C PRO A 93 -12.86 -16.08 -2.60
N ARG A 94 -13.98 -15.37 -2.75
CA ARG A 94 -14.38 -14.72 -4.01
C ARG A 94 -13.43 -13.57 -4.38
N GLY A 95 -13.02 -12.77 -3.41
CA GLY A 95 -12.02 -11.71 -3.60
C GLY A 95 -10.68 -12.27 -4.03
N TYR A 96 -10.23 -13.34 -3.36
CA TYR A 96 -9.03 -14.07 -3.71
C TYR A 96 -9.10 -14.63 -5.14
N ALA A 97 -10.17 -15.35 -5.51
CA ALA A 97 -10.33 -15.90 -6.85
C ALA A 97 -10.28 -14.82 -7.94
N ARG A 98 -10.87 -13.64 -7.67
CA ARG A 98 -10.80 -12.47 -8.56
C ARG A 98 -9.35 -11.99 -8.74
N LEU A 99 -8.56 -11.91 -7.67
CA LEU A 99 -7.15 -11.53 -7.77
C LEU A 99 -6.31 -12.58 -8.48
N THR A 100 -6.56 -13.87 -8.22
CA THR A 100 -5.89 -14.98 -8.91
C THR A 100 -6.12 -14.92 -10.42
N TRP A 101 -7.32 -14.55 -10.86
CA TRP A 101 -7.57 -14.27 -12.29
C TRP A 101 -6.71 -13.12 -12.81
N TYR A 102 -6.68 -11.98 -12.10
CA TYR A 102 -5.85 -10.84 -12.52
C TYR A 102 -4.34 -11.12 -12.48
N ARG A 103 -3.86 -11.99 -11.58
CA ARG A 103 -2.43 -12.38 -11.49
C ARG A 103 -1.86 -12.82 -12.83
N LEU A 104 -2.67 -13.47 -13.67
CA LEU A 104 -2.29 -13.92 -15.02
C LEU A 104 -1.89 -12.77 -15.96
N PHE A 105 -2.34 -11.55 -15.68
CA PHE A 105 -2.17 -10.36 -16.53
C PHE A 105 -1.36 -9.23 -15.87
N THR A 106 -0.98 -9.41 -14.60
CA THR A 106 -0.23 -8.39 -13.85
C THR A 106 1.09 -8.01 -14.53
N LEU A 107 1.54 -6.78 -14.28
CA LEU A 107 2.87 -6.34 -14.66
C LEU A 107 3.91 -7.23 -13.97
N ARG A 108 4.72 -7.92 -14.77
CA ARG A 108 5.89 -8.67 -14.28
C ARG A 108 7.01 -7.75 -13.83
N ASP A 109 7.13 -6.62 -14.50
CA ASP A 109 8.08 -5.57 -14.16
C ASP A 109 7.33 -4.30 -13.72
N CYS A 110 7.44 -4.01 -12.42
CA CYS A 110 6.84 -2.82 -11.80
C CYS A 110 7.80 -1.61 -11.79
N PHE A 111 9.00 -1.74 -12.36
CA PHE A 111 10.06 -0.72 -12.33
C PHE A 111 10.31 -0.05 -13.68
N THR A 112 9.58 -0.45 -14.73
CA THR A 112 9.57 0.27 -16.02
C THR A 112 8.38 1.24 -16.09
N PRO A 113 8.62 2.54 -16.37
CA PRO A 113 7.55 3.54 -16.47
C PRO A 113 6.61 3.25 -17.65
N PRO A 114 5.33 3.66 -17.58
CA PRO A 114 4.45 3.59 -18.74
C PRO A 114 4.92 4.55 -19.85
N PRO A 115 4.59 4.28 -21.13
CA PRO A 115 4.90 5.21 -22.21
C PRO A 115 4.15 6.52 -22.01
N ARG A 116 4.73 7.62 -22.49
CA ARG A 116 4.05 8.91 -22.58
C ARG A 116 2.95 8.85 -23.65
N ASP A 117 1.83 9.50 -23.36
CA ASP A 117 0.80 9.81 -24.34
C ASP A 117 0.85 11.32 -24.62
N ALA A 118 1.08 11.71 -25.87
CA ALA A 118 1.18 13.11 -26.27
C ALA A 118 -0.14 13.89 -26.14
N SER A 119 -1.27 13.19 -26.04
CA SER A 119 -2.59 13.79 -25.83
C SER A 119 -2.94 13.98 -24.35
N GLN A 120 -2.12 13.43 -23.44
CA GLN A 120 -2.33 13.51 -22.00
C GLN A 120 -2.04 14.93 -21.49
N ILE A 121 -2.90 15.40 -20.59
CA ILE A 121 -2.77 16.69 -19.92
C ILE A 121 -2.63 16.42 -18.43
N PRO A 122 -1.66 17.00 -17.70
CA PRO A 122 -0.56 17.83 -18.21
C PRO A 122 0.35 17.08 -19.19
N THR A 123 1.00 17.82 -20.11
CA THR A 123 1.87 17.26 -21.16
C THR A 123 3.24 16.78 -20.65
N ALA A 124 3.62 17.19 -19.44
CA ALA A 124 4.88 16.83 -18.81
C ALA A 124 4.71 16.72 -17.29
N GLY A 125 5.59 15.95 -16.66
CA GLY A 125 5.74 15.92 -15.20
C GLY A 125 6.49 17.13 -14.66
N ILE A 126 6.46 17.31 -13.35
CA ILE A 126 7.14 18.44 -12.67
C ILE A 126 8.42 18.03 -11.94
N LEU A 127 8.60 16.75 -11.61
CA LEU A 127 9.77 16.29 -10.85
C LEU A 127 11.07 16.38 -11.65
N THR A 128 11.01 16.41 -12.98
CA THR A 128 12.22 16.61 -13.80
C THR A 128 12.78 18.03 -13.68
N GLN A 129 11.97 19.02 -13.29
CA GLN A 129 12.42 20.41 -13.12
C GLN A 129 13.26 20.58 -11.85
N ARG A 130 12.93 19.80 -10.82
CA ARG A 130 13.70 19.67 -9.59
C ARG A 130 13.84 18.17 -9.31
N PRO A 131 14.91 17.52 -9.79
CA PRO A 131 15.09 16.08 -9.64
C PRO A 131 15.05 15.61 -8.18
N LEU A 132 14.67 14.37 -7.96
CA LEU A 132 14.68 13.76 -6.63
C LEU A 132 16.09 13.24 -6.31
N PRO A 133 16.53 13.30 -5.04
CA PRO A 133 17.72 12.57 -4.61
C PRO A 133 17.47 11.06 -4.70
N TYR A 134 18.52 10.25 -4.80
CA TYR A 134 18.39 8.81 -4.66
C TYR A 134 17.94 8.45 -3.24
N ARG A 135 16.95 7.57 -3.12
CA ARG A 135 16.53 7.03 -1.82
C ARG A 135 17.65 6.15 -1.26
N PRO A 136 18.17 6.43 -0.05
CA PRO A 136 19.25 5.63 0.53
C PRO A 136 18.84 4.17 0.82
N GLY A 137 19.70 3.22 0.46
CA GLY A 137 19.54 1.80 0.76
C GLY A 137 18.72 1.02 -0.28
N PRO A 138 18.47 -0.28 -0.04
CA PRO A 138 17.71 -1.11 -0.95
C PRO A 138 16.22 -0.71 -0.96
N ARG A 139 15.52 -1.08 -2.03
CA ARG A 139 14.07 -0.94 -2.10
C ARG A 139 13.38 -1.80 -1.03
N PRO A 140 12.23 -1.36 -0.50
CA PRO A 140 11.39 -2.20 0.34
C PRO A 140 10.86 -3.42 -0.42
N ASN A 141 10.64 -4.49 0.34
CA ASN A 141 9.90 -5.66 -0.13
C ASN A 141 8.41 -5.34 -0.12
N VAL A 142 7.73 -5.65 -1.22
CA VAL A 142 6.30 -5.40 -1.38
C VAL A 142 5.61 -6.69 -1.78
N ALA A 143 4.43 -6.97 -1.21
CA ALA A 143 3.61 -8.12 -1.56
C ALA A 143 2.15 -7.74 -1.74
N GLY A 144 1.41 -8.63 -2.42
CA GLY A 144 0.00 -8.44 -2.69
C GLY A 144 -0.29 -7.73 -4.01
N LEU A 145 -1.58 -7.73 -4.35
CA LEU A 145 -2.13 -7.03 -5.51
C LEU A 145 -3.12 -5.97 -5.05
N ALA A 146 -4.18 -6.38 -4.37
CA ALA A 146 -5.13 -5.46 -3.74
C ALA A 146 -5.76 -6.21 -2.54
N PRO A 147 -5.29 -5.99 -1.30
CA PRO A 147 -4.31 -4.97 -0.91
C PRO A 147 -2.89 -5.28 -1.40
N GLN A 148 -2.12 -4.22 -1.65
CA GLN A 148 -0.68 -4.23 -1.85
C GLN A 148 -0.02 -3.60 -0.62
N ARG A 149 1.04 -4.22 -0.08
CA ARG A 149 1.67 -3.83 1.18
C ARG A 149 3.19 -3.87 1.11
N GLN A 150 3.81 -2.89 1.75
CA GLN A 150 5.21 -2.83 2.08
C GLN A 150 5.47 -3.69 3.34
N LEU A 151 6.38 -4.66 3.22
CA LEU A 151 6.63 -5.66 4.26
C LEU A 151 7.73 -5.25 5.24
N ASN A 152 8.66 -4.41 4.80
CA ASN A 152 9.79 -3.92 5.60
C ASN A 152 9.98 -2.40 5.40
N GLN A 153 10.91 -1.79 6.14
CA GLN A 153 11.17 -0.34 6.08
C GLN A 153 9.90 0.51 6.33
N HIS A 154 9.05 0.08 7.26
CA HIS A 154 7.80 0.76 7.62
C HIS A 154 8.09 2.21 8.01
N GLY A 155 7.20 3.12 7.63
CA GLY A 155 7.35 4.53 7.98
C GLY A 155 7.15 4.76 9.47
N SER A 156 7.79 5.80 10.02
CA SER A 156 7.56 6.16 11.42
C SER A 156 6.13 6.68 11.61
N LEU A 157 5.52 6.37 12.76
CA LEU A 157 4.18 6.88 13.10
C LEU A 157 4.16 8.41 13.13
N HIS A 158 5.27 9.01 13.57
CA HIS A 158 5.47 10.46 13.60
C HIS A 158 5.41 11.07 12.19
N ALA A 159 6.22 10.57 11.25
CA ALA A 159 6.21 11.06 9.87
C ALA A 159 4.84 10.85 9.20
N TYR A 160 4.17 9.73 9.48
CA TYR A 160 2.81 9.48 9.00
C TYR A 160 1.80 10.52 9.52
N ASN A 161 1.82 10.81 10.82
CA ASN A 161 0.89 11.76 11.42
C ASN A 161 1.15 13.19 10.92
N ARG A 162 2.41 13.59 10.78
CA ARG A 162 2.77 14.89 10.19
C ARG A 162 2.33 15.01 8.75
N LEU A 163 2.59 13.98 7.93
CA LEU A 163 2.16 13.99 6.54
C LEU A 163 0.64 14.08 6.43
N ARG A 164 -0.09 13.33 7.25
CA ARG A 164 -1.55 13.43 7.33
C ARG A 164 -2.00 14.85 7.69
N ALA A 165 -1.41 15.44 8.73
CA ALA A 165 -1.72 16.80 9.16
C ALA A 165 -1.43 17.83 8.05
N ALA A 166 -0.36 17.65 7.28
CA ALA A 166 -0.05 18.52 6.14
C ALA A 166 -1.11 18.47 5.04
N LEU A 167 -1.64 17.29 4.74
CA LEU A 167 -2.70 17.11 3.76
C LEU A 167 -4.05 17.65 4.27
N GLU A 168 -4.34 17.49 5.56
CA GLU A 168 -5.52 18.10 6.21
C GLU A 168 -5.42 19.63 6.19
N ALA A 169 -4.26 20.20 6.51
CA ALA A 169 -4.01 21.64 6.46
C ALA A 169 -4.11 22.19 5.03
N LEU A 170 -3.60 21.47 4.02
CA LEU A 170 -3.76 21.84 2.61
C LEU A 170 -5.25 21.93 2.24
N SER A 171 -6.03 20.92 2.62
CA SER A 171 -7.48 20.90 2.38
C SER A 171 -8.19 22.03 3.11
N ALA A 172 -7.80 22.35 4.34
CA ALA A 172 -8.38 23.44 5.12
C ALA A 172 -8.04 24.83 4.54
N ARG A 173 -6.83 25.01 4.00
CA ARG A 173 -6.39 26.26 3.35
C ARG A 173 -7.09 26.50 2.01
N THR A 174 -7.41 25.43 1.28
CA THR A 174 -7.98 25.50 -0.07
C THR A 174 -9.20 24.57 -0.24
N PRO A 175 -10.26 24.78 0.55
CA PRO A 175 -11.41 23.86 0.62
C PRO A 175 -12.23 23.79 -0.66
N GLN A 176 -12.10 24.80 -1.54
CA GLN A 176 -12.74 24.82 -2.86
C GLN A 176 -12.06 23.88 -3.87
N LYS A 177 -10.81 23.47 -3.60
CA LYS A 177 -10.00 22.64 -4.51
C LYS A 177 -9.81 21.23 -3.97
N PHE A 178 -9.54 21.09 -2.68
CA PHE A 178 -9.21 19.80 -2.08
C PHE A 178 -10.13 19.44 -0.92
N VAL A 179 -10.27 18.13 -0.71
CA VAL A 179 -10.99 17.54 0.42
C VAL A 179 -10.29 16.26 0.87
N THR A 180 -10.29 16.00 2.17
CA THR A 180 -9.83 14.73 2.73
C THR A 180 -11.01 13.83 3.05
N ALA A 181 -10.93 12.55 2.69
CA ALA A 181 -11.97 11.56 2.96
C ALA A 181 -11.38 10.14 3.02
N THR A 182 -12.24 9.13 3.19
CA THR A 182 -11.83 7.72 3.06
C THR A 182 -11.53 7.38 1.61
N SER A 183 -10.42 6.67 1.34
CA SER A 183 -10.05 6.24 -0.02
C SER A 183 -11.16 5.45 -0.71
N CYS A 184 -11.42 5.75 -1.98
CA CYS A 184 -12.35 5.01 -2.84
C CYS A 184 -11.73 3.71 -3.35
N LEU A 185 -10.40 3.71 -3.59
CA LEU A 185 -9.66 2.56 -4.11
C LEU A 185 -9.38 1.53 -3.01
N GLU A 186 -8.89 2.01 -1.86
CA GLU A 186 -8.57 1.14 -0.72
C GLU A 186 -9.81 0.82 0.12
N LYS A 187 -10.86 1.63 0.01
CA LYS A 187 -12.11 1.58 0.81
C LYS A 187 -11.91 1.79 2.31
N HIS A 188 -10.68 2.11 2.70
CA HIS A 188 -10.22 2.30 4.07
C HIS A 188 -9.11 3.35 4.06
N GLY A 189 -8.82 3.92 5.22
CA GLY A 189 -7.69 4.83 5.38
C GLY A 189 -7.95 6.25 4.87
N PHE A 190 -6.97 7.11 5.10
CA PHE A 190 -7.02 8.53 4.80
C PHE A 190 -6.59 8.81 3.35
N ALA A 191 -7.33 9.66 2.64
CA ALA A 191 -7.02 10.07 1.29
C ALA A 191 -7.29 11.54 1.03
N LEU A 192 -6.52 12.12 0.11
CA LEU A 192 -6.70 13.46 -0.44
C LEU A 192 -7.38 13.37 -1.80
N PHE A 193 -8.37 14.23 -2.03
CA PHE A 193 -9.14 14.30 -3.26
C PHE A 193 -9.12 15.71 -3.85
N ALA A 194 -9.10 15.79 -5.18
CA ALA A 194 -9.42 17.00 -5.93
C ALA A 194 -10.93 17.08 -6.15
N ARG A 195 -11.51 18.28 -5.99
CA ARG A 195 -12.92 18.54 -6.31
C ARG A 195 -13.19 18.68 -7.81
N HIS A 196 -12.19 19.18 -8.54
CA HIS A 196 -12.26 19.40 -9.98
C HIS A 196 -11.05 18.74 -10.69
N PRO A 197 -10.96 17.40 -10.67
CA PRO A 197 -9.87 16.67 -11.30
C PRO A 197 -9.96 16.75 -12.83
N LEU A 198 -8.84 17.01 -13.49
CA LEU A 198 -8.66 16.80 -14.93
C LEU A 198 -8.48 15.31 -15.22
N ASN A 199 -7.60 14.65 -14.48
CA ASN A 199 -7.38 13.21 -14.56
C ASN A 199 -8.12 12.49 -13.42
N VAL A 200 -9.23 11.84 -13.76
CA VAL A 200 -10.10 11.19 -12.77
C VAL A 200 -9.63 9.77 -12.47
N CYS A 201 -9.32 9.50 -11.21
CA CYS A 201 -9.22 8.15 -10.65
C CYS A 201 -9.92 8.14 -9.29
N GLY A 202 -10.74 7.13 -9.00
CA GLY A 202 -11.39 6.98 -7.69
C GLY A 202 -12.13 8.24 -7.21
N ASN A 203 -12.97 8.85 -8.05
CA ASN A 203 -13.67 10.12 -7.73
C ASN A 203 -12.75 11.33 -7.47
N GLY A 204 -11.59 11.39 -8.13
CA GLY A 204 -10.63 12.50 -7.97
C GLY A 204 -9.62 12.27 -6.86
N GLU A 205 -9.42 11.02 -6.43
CA GLU A 205 -8.42 10.63 -5.45
C GLU A 205 -7.01 10.92 -5.99
N ILE A 206 -6.30 11.81 -5.30
CA ILE A 206 -4.92 12.19 -5.62
C ILE A 206 -3.98 11.15 -5.02
N CYS A 207 -4.10 10.92 -3.72
CA CYS A 207 -3.31 9.94 -2.99
C CYS A 207 -4.07 9.39 -1.79
N HIS A 208 -3.77 8.16 -1.40
CA HIS A 208 -4.21 7.59 -0.14
C HIS A 208 -3.06 6.97 0.64
N LEU A 209 -3.15 7.06 1.97
CA LEU A 209 -2.13 6.60 2.89
C LEU A 209 -2.58 5.30 3.55
N HIS A 210 -1.71 4.29 3.52
CA HIS A 210 -1.93 3.04 4.23
C HIS A 210 -1.70 3.24 5.72
N THR A 211 -2.65 2.80 6.53
CA THR A 211 -2.52 2.85 8.00
C THR A 211 -1.61 1.75 8.54
N SER A 212 -1.40 0.68 7.78
CA SER A 212 -0.67 -0.50 8.22
C SER A 212 0.85 -0.34 8.07
N ASP A 213 1.32 0.04 6.89
CA ASP A 213 2.76 0.13 6.56
C ASP A 213 3.26 1.55 6.28
N ARG A 214 2.34 2.52 6.26
CA ARG A 214 2.57 3.95 6.01
C ARG A 214 3.04 4.28 4.59
N SER A 215 2.96 3.33 3.68
CA SER A 215 3.12 3.57 2.25
C SER A 215 1.87 4.22 1.67
N MET A 216 1.89 4.56 0.39
CA MET A 216 0.77 5.24 -0.25
C MET A 216 0.66 4.89 -1.73
N HIS A 217 -0.54 5.04 -2.27
CA HIS A 217 -0.75 5.03 -3.71
C HIS A 217 -1.23 6.37 -4.21
N MET A 218 -0.85 6.68 -5.45
CA MET A 218 -1.25 7.88 -6.17
C MET A 218 -1.12 7.66 -7.68
N ASN A 219 -1.69 8.57 -8.46
CA ASN A 219 -1.46 8.63 -9.90
C ASN A 219 -0.47 9.75 -10.20
N LEU A 220 0.50 9.47 -11.07
CA LEU A 220 1.55 10.40 -11.45
C LEU A 220 1.64 10.49 -12.98
N HIS A 221 2.13 11.61 -13.49
CA HIS A 221 2.48 11.71 -14.90
C HIS A 221 3.60 10.68 -15.23
N PRO A 222 3.63 10.05 -16.43
CA PRO A 222 4.67 9.08 -16.80
C PRO A 222 6.12 9.55 -16.56
N ASP A 223 6.37 10.86 -16.64
CA ASP A 223 7.68 11.47 -16.35
C ASP A 223 8.05 11.44 -14.88
N ASP A 224 7.08 11.74 -14.03
CA ASP A 224 7.24 11.73 -12.58
C ASP A 224 7.33 10.29 -12.09
N ILE A 225 6.60 9.36 -12.72
CA ILE A 225 6.78 7.92 -12.50
C ILE A 225 8.22 7.53 -12.83
N LYS A 226 8.74 7.92 -13.99
CA LYS A 226 10.12 7.61 -14.38
C LYS A 226 11.11 8.10 -13.33
N GLU A 227 11.01 9.36 -12.89
CA GLU A 227 11.87 9.92 -11.85
C GLU A 227 11.75 9.16 -10.52
N VAL A 228 10.53 8.91 -10.04
CA VAL A 228 10.26 8.16 -8.80
C VAL A 228 10.85 6.75 -8.84
N LEU A 229 10.68 6.06 -9.99
CA LEU A 229 11.23 4.73 -10.19
C LEU A 229 12.75 4.81 -10.23
N GLU A 230 13.37 5.63 -11.08
CA GLU A 230 14.84 5.70 -11.21
C GLU A 230 15.55 6.08 -9.90
N LYS A 231 14.92 6.93 -9.08
CA LYS A 231 15.47 7.39 -7.80
C LYS A 231 15.14 6.50 -6.60
N GLY A 232 14.34 5.44 -6.80
CA GLY A 232 14.10 4.43 -5.76
C GLY A 232 12.99 4.77 -4.77
N TRP A 233 12.11 5.72 -5.08
CA TRP A 233 11.06 6.19 -4.17
C TRP A 233 9.75 5.41 -4.25
N GLY A 234 9.57 4.61 -5.30
CA GLY A 234 8.35 3.84 -5.47
C GLY A 234 8.45 2.73 -6.51
N GLN A 235 7.33 2.07 -6.75
CA GLN A 235 7.12 1.07 -7.79
C GLN A 235 5.72 1.18 -8.37
N ARG A 236 5.52 0.79 -9.62
CA ARG A 236 4.18 0.74 -10.20
C ARG A 236 3.33 -0.32 -9.51
N HIS A 237 2.02 -0.10 -9.54
CA HIS A 237 1.09 -1.11 -9.06
C HIS A 237 1.01 -2.28 -10.05
N PRO A 238 1.08 -3.55 -9.65
CA PRO A 238 1.06 -4.68 -10.60
C PRO A 238 -0.21 -4.76 -11.45
N LEU A 239 -1.33 -4.27 -10.92
CA LEU A 239 -2.61 -4.13 -11.63
C LEU A 239 -2.68 -2.92 -12.60
N ALA A 240 -1.66 -2.07 -12.67
CA ALA A 240 -1.58 -0.91 -13.59
C ALA A 240 -1.12 -1.30 -15.00
N PHE A 241 -1.54 -2.47 -15.48
CA PHE A 241 -1.24 -2.92 -16.84
C PHE A 241 -2.19 -2.28 -17.85
N GLY A 242 -1.68 -2.07 -19.07
CA GLY A 242 -2.43 -1.46 -20.17
C GLY A 242 -2.01 -1.97 -21.54
N LYS A 243 -1.40 -3.16 -21.59
CA LYS A 243 -0.92 -3.82 -22.81
C LYS A 243 -1.20 -5.32 -22.71
N GLY A 244 -1.68 -5.92 -23.79
CA GLY A 244 -1.98 -7.35 -23.88
C GLY A 244 -3.41 -7.63 -24.34
N TRP A 245 -3.83 -8.89 -24.24
CA TRP A 245 -5.18 -9.35 -24.59
C TRP A 245 -6.27 -8.67 -23.75
N ILE A 246 -5.96 -8.34 -22.50
CA ILE A 246 -6.76 -7.46 -21.66
C ILE A 246 -6.16 -6.07 -21.75
N GLN A 247 -6.89 -5.17 -22.41
CA GLN A 247 -6.40 -3.84 -22.76
C GLN A 247 -6.21 -2.92 -21.54
N HIS A 248 -6.98 -3.15 -20.46
CA HIS A 248 -6.92 -2.30 -19.27
C HIS A 248 -7.02 -3.11 -17.97
N GLY A 249 -6.12 -2.81 -17.03
CA GLY A 249 -6.23 -3.26 -15.66
C GLY A 249 -7.32 -2.52 -14.86
N PRO A 250 -7.61 -2.98 -13.64
CA PRO A 250 -8.62 -2.36 -12.77
C PRO A 250 -8.20 -1.00 -12.21
N VAL A 251 -6.94 -0.60 -12.37
CA VAL A 251 -6.40 0.71 -11.98
C VAL A 251 -5.66 1.35 -13.16
N PRO A 252 -5.55 2.69 -13.22
CA PRO A 252 -4.84 3.38 -14.30
C PRO A 252 -3.38 2.91 -14.45
N THR A 253 -2.85 3.01 -15.67
CA THR A 253 -1.44 2.65 -15.95
C THR A 253 -0.42 3.51 -15.19
N THR A 254 -0.86 4.68 -14.74
CA THR A 254 -0.13 5.67 -13.94
C THR A 254 -0.17 5.41 -12.44
N PHE A 255 -0.92 4.40 -11.99
CA PHE A 255 -1.08 4.10 -10.58
C PHE A 255 0.20 3.53 -9.97
N THR A 256 0.73 4.24 -8.98
CA THR A 256 2.08 4.02 -8.44
C THR A 256 2.02 3.94 -6.92
N MET A 257 2.79 3.01 -6.35
CA MET A 257 3.04 2.91 -4.92
C MET A 257 4.28 3.72 -4.57
N ILE A 258 4.16 4.65 -3.62
CA ILE A 258 5.29 5.37 -3.03
C ILE A 258 5.60 4.74 -1.69
N TYR A 259 6.89 4.49 -1.45
CA TYR A 259 7.35 3.85 -0.23
C TYR A 259 7.16 4.74 0.99
N ALA A 260 6.95 4.11 2.14
CA ALA A 260 6.73 4.81 3.39
C ALA A 260 7.93 5.70 3.76
N PRO A 261 7.69 6.96 4.20
CA PRO A 261 8.76 7.84 4.66
C PRO A 261 9.31 7.35 6.00
N ARG A 262 10.63 7.13 6.08
CA ARG A 262 11.29 6.64 7.30
C ARG A 262 11.52 7.76 8.31
N ASP A 263 11.83 8.95 7.82
CA ASP A 263 12.19 10.13 8.60
C ASP A 263 11.71 11.42 7.91
N GLU A 264 12.05 12.57 8.49
CA GLU A 264 11.68 13.89 7.97
C GLU A 264 12.30 14.21 6.61
N SER A 265 13.47 13.65 6.29
CA SER A 265 14.11 13.84 5.00
C SER A 265 13.34 13.11 3.91
N ASP A 266 12.95 11.85 4.15
CA ASP A 266 12.07 11.09 3.27
C ASP A 266 10.70 11.79 3.16
N MET A 267 10.14 12.30 4.26
CA MET A 267 8.84 12.99 4.27
C MET A 267 8.84 14.21 3.32
N ARG A 268 9.89 15.04 3.34
CA ARG A 268 10.01 16.19 2.41
C ARG A 268 10.00 15.75 0.95
N ILE A 269 10.62 14.62 0.63
CA ILE A 269 10.60 14.07 -0.72
C ILE A 269 9.21 13.50 -1.07
N THR A 270 8.58 12.80 -0.13
CA THR A 270 7.20 12.31 -0.29
C THR A 270 6.22 13.46 -0.54
N CYS A 271 6.33 14.60 0.15
CA CYS A 271 5.52 15.79 -0.12
C CYS A 271 5.68 16.25 -1.57
N ARG A 272 6.93 16.36 -2.08
CA ARG A 272 7.19 16.73 -3.49
C ARG A 272 6.58 15.76 -4.50
N ILE A 273 6.55 14.46 -4.17
CA ILE A 273 5.91 13.46 -5.02
C ILE A 273 4.37 13.63 -4.98
N ILE A 274 3.79 13.97 -3.82
CA ILE A 274 2.35 14.28 -3.71
C ILE A 274 2.01 15.56 -4.48
N GLU A 275 2.86 16.59 -4.46
CA GLU A 275 2.70 17.78 -5.31
C GLU A 275 2.68 17.41 -6.80
N ALA A 276 3.51 16.46 -7.22
CA ALA A 276 3.47 15.92 -8.59
C ALA A 276 2.19 15.13 -8.88
N ALA A 277 1.62 14.43 -7.89
CA ALA A 277 0.31 13.80 -8.03
C ALA A 277 -0.81 14.83 -8.13
N ILE A 278 -0.76 15.92 -7.36
CA ILE A 278 -1.69 17.05 -7.46
C ILE A 278 -1.59 17.66 -8.86
N TRP A 279 -0.37 17.97 -9.31
CA TRP A 279 -0.12 18.47 -10.67
C TRP A 279 -0.73 17.56 -11.73
N TYR A 280 -0.49 16.26 -11.62
CA TYR A 280 -1.07 15.30 -12.55
C TYR A 280 -2.60 15.30 -12.51
N THR A 281 -3.21 15.36 -11.33
CA THR A 281 -4.66 15.32 -11.18
C THR A 281 -5.36 16.62 -11.60
N THR A 282 -4.78 17.79 -11.35
CA THR A 282 -5.45 19.10 -11.50
C THR A 282 -4.78 20.08 -12.46
N ALA A 283 -3.57 19.80 -12.94
CA ALA A 283 -2.70 20.74 -13.66
C ALA A 283 -2.42 22.05 -12.90
N GLU A 284 -2.48 22.01 -11.57
CA GLU A 284 -2.14 23.14 -10.70
C GLU A 284 -0.91 22.82 -9.86
N GLN A 285 0.00 23.78 -9.75
CA GLN A 285 1.12 23.67 -8.83
C GLN A 285 0.70 24.07 -7.43
N VAL A 286 1.05 23.22 -6.47
CA VAL A 286 0.79 23.42 -5.05
C VAL A 286 2.09 23.12 -4.32
N GLU A 287 2.35 23.88 -3.26
CA GLU A 287 3.45 23.64 -2.34
C GLU A 287 2.87 23.16 -1.01
N ILE A 288 3.32 21.99 -0.57
CA ILE A 288 2.95 21.39 0.71
C ILE A 288 4.07 21.77 1.69
N PRO A 289 3.80 22.63 2.69
CA PRO A 289 4.83 23.03 3.64
C PRO A 289 5.36 21.79 4.37
N PRO A 290 6.68 21.70 4.59
CA PRO A 290 7.27 20.63 5.37
C PRO A 290 6.68 20.66 6.79
N GLY A 291 6.46 19.48 7.39
CA GLY A 291 5.76 19.35 8.68
C GLY A 291 6.43 20.00 9.90
N ASP A 292 7.55 20.70 9.73
CA ASP A 292 8.14 21.58 10.74
C ASP A 292 7.51 22.99 10.77
N GLU A 293 6.73 23.35 9.74
CA GLU A 293 6.06 24.66 9.57
C GLU A 293 4.53 24.61 9.81
N LEU A 294 4.02 23.48 10.30
CA LEU A 294 2.60 23.26 10.64
C LEU A 294 2.32 23.43 12.13
#